data_AF-A0A848Z1K3-F1
#
_entry.id   AF-A0A848Z1K3-F1
#
_cell.length_a   1.000
_cell.length_b   1.000
_cell.length_c   1.000
_cell.angle_alpha   90.00
_cell.angle_beta   90.00
_cell.angle_gamma   90.00
#
_symmetry.space_group_name_H-M   'P 1'
#
loop_
_entity.id
_entity.type
_entity.pdbx_description
1 polymer ?
#
loop_
_entity_poly.entity_id
_entity_poly.type
_entity_poly.pdbx_seq_one_letter_code
_entity_poly.pdbx_strand_id
1 'polypeptide(L)'
;MRVAVVGSGPTGVAAATALADHGIAVDLLDGGYKARSPDETMPAEAPRQGPTSRVATALDLAFRKLPAGMLRKPIHGSDFAFAGTDGAIPLAGGWLPRSLAIGGLANVWGAACYPFRSVDYREWPVGEGDMAPWYRRAGVMMGVNAEADGLAAAYPLHGEPTCPTSLPAHDEGSAVEALLERWRRHARPLAEQGLACGRSRLAVVPPDASDRACIRCGACHRGCPTGAIWNAAPQLTALAAHDGFRHRPGAFVRRVIPGDDLHLAVGWPGAPEELLGPYDSVFLAAGALSSFRIAAQSVGTRTTNAQLLDNHMFLVPMRLTTPVGA
;
A
#
# COMPACT_ATOMS: atom_id res chain seq x y z
N MET A 1 -8.80 -28.10 7.42
CA MET A 1 -8.82 -26.68 7.83
C MET A 1 -9.03 -25.81 6.60
N ARG A 2 -10.00 -24.90 6.66
CA ARG A 2 -10.34 -23.93 5.64
C ARG A 2 -10.53 -22.57 6.30
N VAL A 3 -9.86 -21.56 5.77
CA VAL A 3 -9.79 -20.23 6.36
C VAL A 3 -10.34 -19.20 5.39
N ALA A 4 -11.13 -18.25 5.89
CA ALA A 4 -11.53 -17.09 5.11
C ALA A 4 -10.60 -15.90 5.37
N VAL A 5 -10.21 -15.21 4.31
CA VAL A 5 -9.49 -13.92 4.39
C VAL A 5 -10.34 -12.86 3.72
N VAL A 6 -10.73 -11.83 4.47
CA VAL A 6 -11.62 -10.77 3.98
C VAL A 6 -10.80 -9.55 3.59
N GLY A 7 -10.67 -9.29 2.30
CA GLY A 7 -9.92 -8.20 1.68
C GLY A 7 -8.71 -8.69 0.91
N SER A 8 -8.49 -8.15 -0.30
CA SER A 8 -7.35 -8.48 -1.17
C SER A 8 -6.27 -7.40 -1.23
N GLY A 9 -6.27 -6.47 -0.25
CA GLY A 9 -5.19 -5.51 -0.08
C GLY A 9 -3.88 -6.17 0.39
N PRO A 10 -2.84 -5.37 0.67
CA PRO A 10 -1.52 -5.88 1.08
C PRO A 10 -1.57 -6.90 2.22
N THR A 11 -2.32 -6.59 3.28
CA THR A 11 -2.46 -7.44 4.47
C THR A 11 -3.18 -8.76 4.15
N GLY A 12 -4.22 -8.72 3.34
CA GLY A 12 -5.02 -9.90 3.01
C GLY A 12 -4.26 -10.87 2.11
N VAL A 13 -3.55 -10.35 1.12
CA VAL A 13 -2.66 -11.16 0.28
C VAL A 13 -1.51 -11.73 1.10
N ALA A 14 -0.88 -10.95 1.98
CA ALA A 14 0.17 -11.48 2.87
C ALA A 14 -0.33 -12.63 3.76
N ALA A 15 -1.53 -12.49 4.34
CA ALA A 15 -2.15 -13.54 5.15
C ALA A 15 -2.46 -14.79 4.33
N ALA A 16 -3.07 -14.62 3.15
CA ALA A 16 -3.39 -15.72 2.26
C ALA A 16 -2.14 -16.46 1.75
N THR A 17 -1.07 -15.73 1.40
CA THR A 17 0.22 -16.34 1.05
C THR A 17 0.78 -17.14 2.21
N ALA A 18 0.81 -16.60 3.43
CA ALA A 18 1.30 -17.33 4.59
C ALA A 18 0.49 -18.61 4.87
N LEU A 19 -0.83 -18.56 4.73
CA LEU A 19 -1.71 -19.74 4.90
C LEU A 19 -1.50 -20.78 3.80
N ALA A 20 -1.44 -20.34 2.53
CA ALA A 20 -1.24 -21.20 1.37
C ALA A 20 0.15 -21.87 1.38
N ASP A 21 1.19 -21.17 1.84
CA ASP A 21 2.54 -21.74 2.03
C ASP A 21 2.55 -22.91 3.03
N HIS A 22 1.58 -22.96 3.95
CA HIS A 22 1.40 -24.04 4.93
C HIS A 22 0.34 -25.07 4.50
N GLY A 23 -0.09 -25.04 3.23
CA GLY A 23 -1.08 -25.98 2.69
C GLY A 23 -2.49 -25.82 3.26
N ILE A 24 -2.82 -24.68 3.86
CA ILE A 24 -4.15 -24.40 4.38
C ILE A 24 -5.03 -23.91 3.22
N ALA A 25 -6.24 -24.46 3.08
CA ALA A 25 -7.21 -24.00 2.10
C ALA A 25 -7.73 -22.60 2.46
N VAL A 26 -7.74 -21.68 1.50
CA VAL A 26 -8.08 -20.27 1.72
C VAL A 26 -9.15 -19.81 0.75
N ASP A 27 -10.24 -19.25 1.29
CA ASP A 27 -11.18 -18.43 0.53
C ASP A 27 -10.86 -16.95 0.78
N LEU A 28 -10.40 -16.24 -0.25
CA LEU A 28 -10.11 -14.81 -0.17
C LEU A 28 -11.22 -14.01 -0.85
N LEU A 29 -11.87 -13.12 -0.09
CA LEU A 29 -13.08 -12.39 -0.51
C LEU A 29 -12.78 -10.89 -0.64
N ASP A 30 -13.21 -10.24 -1.72
CA ASP A 30 -13.07 -8.78 -1.88
C ASP A 30 -14.20 -8.15 -2.70
N GLY A 31 -14.20 -6.82 -2.84
CA GLY A 31 -15.23 -6.08 -3.56
C GLY A 31 -15.17 -6.21 -5.10
N GLY A 32 -14.12 -6.81 -5.67
CA GLY A 32 -14.04 -7.19 -7.08
C GLY A 32 -13.82 -6.07 -8.09
N TYR A 33 -13.69 -4.81 -7.68
CA TYR A 33 -13.46 -3.71 -8.63
C TYR A 33 -12.08 -3.84 -9.28
N LYS A 34 -11.99 -3.58 -10.58
CA LYS A 34 -10.75 -3.66 -11.36
C LYS A 34 -10.67 -2.53 -12.35
N ALA A 35 -9.46 -2.18 -12.78
CA ALA A 35 -9.28 -1.29 -13.92
C ALA A 35 -9.93 -1.91 -15.17
N ARG A 36 -10.46 -1.06 -16.06
CA ARG A 36 -10.65 -1.47 -17.46
C ARG A 36 -9.27 -1.73 -18.07
N SER A 37 -9.18 -2.63 -19.05
CA SER A 37 -7.90 -3.23 -19.47
C SER A 37 -6.79 -2.18 -19.73
N PRO A 38 -5.51 -2.54 -19.46
CA PRO A 38 -4.37 -1.63 -19.67
C PRO A 38 -4.30 -1.06 -21.10
N ASP A 39 -4.72 -1.85 -22.09
CA ASP A 39 -4.65 -1.52 -23.51
C ASP A 39 -5.59 -0.37 -23.92
N GLU A 40 -6.66 -0.10 -23.17
CA GLU A 40 -7.61 0.98 -23.47
C GLU A 40 -7.28 2.30 -22.74
N THR A 41 -6.33 2.28 -21.80
CA THR A 41 -6.09 3.42 -20.89
C THR A 41 -4.64 3.91 -20.87
N MET A 42 -3.70 3.15 -21.45
CA MET A 42 -2.36 3.65 -21.73
C MET A 42 -2.41 4.51 -23.02
N PRO A 43 -2.13 5.83 -22.97
CA PRO A 43 -1.73 6.50 -24.20
C PRO A 43 -0.52 5.74 -24.75
N ALA A 44 -0.58 5.40 -26.05
CA ALA A 44 0.43 4.61 -26.78
C ALA A 44 1.88 5.13 -26.63
N GLU A 45 2.02 6.35 -26.13
CA GLU A 45 3.27 7.00 -25.79
C GLU A 45 3.26 7.41 -24.32
N ALA A 46 3.57 6.47 -23.41
CA ALA A 46 4.10 6.89 -22.12
C ALA A 46 5.40 7.66 -22.42
N PRO A 47 5.54 8.93 -22.00
CA PRO A 47 6.70 9.73 -22.37
C PRO A 47 7.97 9.02 -21.89
N ARG A 48 8.68 8.42 -22.84
CA ARG A 48 10.02 7.90 -22.64
C ARG A 48 10.92 9.12 -22.52
N GLN A 49 11.23 9.46 -21.28
CA GLN A 49 12.16 10.51 -20.87
C GLN A 49 11.78 11.93 -21.34
N GLY A 50 11.52 12.78 -20.37
CA GLY A 50 11.44 14.22 -20.55
C GLY A 50 11.11 14.89 -19.22
N PRO A 51 11.62 16.10 -18.95
CA PRO A 51 11.19 16.86 -17.79
C PRO A 51 9.67 16.92 -17.83
N THR A 52 9.01 16.57 -16.71
CA THR A 52 7.56 16.72 -16.54
C THR A 52 7.16 18.03 -17.22
N SER A 53 6.39 17.92 -18.32
CA SER A 53 6.05 19.09 -19.12
C SER A 53 5.46 20.15 -18.20
N ARG A 54 5.68 21.43 -18.48
CA ARG A 54 5.10 22.54 -17.68
C ARG A 54 3.60 22.36 -17.43
N VAL A 55 2.91 21.67 -18.35
CA VAL A 55 1.50 21.27 -18.25
C VAL A 55 1.27 20.19 -17.18
N ALA A 56 2.10 19.15 -17.11
CA ALA A 56 2.03 18.13 -16.06
C ALA A 56 2.30 18.74 -14.67
N THR A 57 3.29 19.64 -14.57
CA THR A 57 3.58 20.37 -13.32
C THR A 57 2.45 21.32 -12.93
N ALA A 58 1.80 21.98 -13.91
CA ALA A 58 0.65 22.85 -13.67
C ALA A 58 -0.60 22.07 -13.24
N LEU A 59 -0.85 20.89 -13.83
CA LEU A 59 -1.90 19.97 -13.41
C LEU A 59 -1.65 19.45 -12.00
N ASP A 60 -0.42 19.01 -11.67
CA ASP A 60 -0.04 18.62 -10.31
C ASP A 60 -0.20 19.76 -9.30
N LEU A 61 0.12 21.00 -9.69
CA LEU A 61 -0.13 22.19 -8.86
C LEU A 61 -1.63 22.47 -8.69
N ALA A 62 -2.45 22.22 -9.71
CA ALA A 62 -3.90 22.38 -9.64
C ALA A 62 -4.54 21.29 -8.75
N PHE A 63 -4.05 20.05 -8.83
CA PHE A 63 -4.41 18.97 -7.92
C PHE A 63 -4.04 19.30 -6.46
N ARG A 64 -2.93 20.02 -6.23
CA ARG A 64 -2.55 20.53 -4.89
C ARG A 64 -3.44 21.66 -4.36
N LYS A 65 -4.26 22.32 -5.19
CA LYS A 65 -5.22 23.37 -4.76
C LYS A 65 -6.56 22.82 -4.29
N LEU A 66 -6.85 21.55 -4.57
CA LEU A 66 -8.06 20.90 -4.08
C LEU A 66 -7.88 20.55 -2.60
N PRO A 67 -8.95 20.60 -1.78
CA PRO A 67 -8.86 20.25 -0.37
C PRO A 67 -8.23 18.86 -0.20
N ALA A 68 -7.32 18.71 0.76
CA ALA A 68 -6.54 17.49 0.99
C ALA A 68 -7.38 16.21 1.22
N GLY A 69 -8.69 16.35 1.44
CA GLY A 69 -9.66 15.26 1.56
C GLY A 69 -10.58 15.07 0.34
N MET A 70 -10.30 15.64 -0.83
CA MET A 70 -11.17 15.48 -2.00
C MET A 70 -10.43 14.95 -3.23
N LEU A 71 -9.12 14.71 -3.10
CA LEU A 71 -8.26 14.29 -4.19
C LEU A 71 -8.25 12.76 -4.33
N ARG A 72 -9.13 12.23 -5.18
CA ARG A 72 -8.93 10.88 -5.71
C ARG A 72 -7.82 10.92 -6.73
N LYS A 73 -6.72 10.22 -6.47
CA LYS A 73 -5.61 10.06 -7.41
C LYS A 73 -6.06 9.11 -8.53
N PRO A 74 -6.30 9.59 -9.76
CA PRO A 74 -6.58 8.69 -10.87
C PRO A 74 -5.29 7.94 -11.25
N ILE A 75 -5.44 6.67 -11.58
CA ILE A 75 -4.36 5.78 -12.02
C ILE A 75 -4.67 5.40 -13.46
N HIS A 76 -3.76 5.76 -14.38
CA HIS A 76 -3.97 5.68 -15.82
C HIS A 76 -5.28 6.35 -16.25
N GLY A 77 -5.60 7.50 -15.64
CA GLY A 77 -6.84 8.24 -15.91
C GLY A 77 -8.11 7.64 -15.31
N SER A 78 -8.02 6.51 -14.60
CA SER A 78 -9.16 5.83 -13.98
C SER A 78 -9.20 6.00 -12.46
N ASP A 79 -10.39 6.13 -11.89
CA ASP A 79 -10.63 6.15 -10.44
C ASP A 79 -11.07 4.77 -9.89
N PHE A 80 -10.85 3.68 -10.64
CA PHE A 80 -11.32 2.33 -10.29
C PHE A 80 -10.96 1.89 -8.87
N ALA A 81 -9.81 2.35 -8.35
CA ALA A 81 -9.36 2.06 -7.00
C ALA A 81 -10.35 2.53 -5.92
N PHE A 82 -11.22 3.49 -6.23
CA PHE A 82 -12.24 4.05 -5.32
C PHE A 82 -13.67 3.71 -5.76
N ALA A 83 -13.84 2.97 -6.85
CA ALA A 83 -15.15 2.67 -7.42
C ALA A 83 -16.04 1.91 -6.41
N GLY A 84 -17.34 2.26 -6.40
CA GLY A 84 -18.35 1.68 -5.51
C GLY A 84 -18.18 1.94 -4.01
N THR A 85 -17.05 2.53 -3.60
CA THR A 85 -16.62 2.53 -2.21
C THR A 85 -17.47 3.44 -1.33
N ASP A 86 -17.82 4.64 -1.79
CA ASP A 86 -18.64 5.57 -1.00
C ASP A 86 -20.09 5.09 -0.83
N GLY A 87 -20.62 4.37 -1.82
CA GLY A 87 -21.97 3.80 -1.73
C GLY A 87 -22.02 2.61 -0.77
N ALA A 88 -21.00 1.75 -0.80
CA ALA A 88 -20.93 0.55 0.04
C ALA A 88 -20.44 0.82 1.47
N ILE A 89 -19.55 1.81 1.63
CA ILE A 89 -18.92 2.18 2.90
C ILE A 89 -18.97 3.72 3.02
N PRO A 90 -20.16 4.29 3.29
CA PRO A 90 -20.33 5.73 3.39
C PRO A 90 -19.56 6.29 4.59
N LEU A 91 -18.97 7.47 4.40
CA LEU A 91 -18.43 8.28 5.49
C LEU A 91 -19.17 9.61 5.58
N ALA A 92 -19.51 10.01 6.80
CA ALA A 92 -20.00 11.33 7.12
C ALA A 92 -18.85 12.22 7.63
N GLY A 93 -18.82 13.49 7.23
CA GLY A 93 -17.99 14.50 7.89
C GLY A 93 -16.48 14.47 7.60
N GLY A 94 -16.04 13.91 6.47
CA GLY A 94 -14.64 13.94 6.09
C GLY A 94 -14.30 13.00 4.94
N TRP A 95 -13.00 12.77 4.75
CA TRP A 95 -12.50 11.82 3.76
C TRP A 95 -11.36 10.99 4.34
N LEU A 96 -11.50 9.69 4.18
CA LEU A 96 -10.45 8.72 4.41
C LEU A 96 -10.37 7.86 3.14
N PRO A 97 -9.18 7.51 2.62
CA PRO A 97 -9.11 6.62 1.47
C PRO A 97 -9.62 5.21 1.87
N ARG A 98 -10.48 4.65 1.03
CA ARG A 98 -11.01 3.28 1.11
C ARG A 98 -11.00 2.71 -0.32
N SER A 99 -10.95 1.40 -0.43
CA SER A 99 -10.95 0.74 -1.74
C SER A 99 -11.69 -0.59 -1.67
N LEU A 100 -12.55 -0.83 -2.66
CA LEU A 100 -13.14 -2.13 -2.95
C LEU A 100 -12.49 -2.81 -4.17
N ALA A 101 -11.40 -2.23 -4.69
CA ALA A 101 -10.68 -2.80 -5.81
C ALA A 101 -9.85 -4.01 -5.38
N ILE A 102 -9.67 -4.95 -6.31
CA ILE A 102 -8.70 -6.03 -6.17
C ILE A 102 -7.31 -5.41 -5.97
N GLY A 103 -6.60 -5.83 -4.92
CA GLY A 103 -5.34 -5.21 -4.50
C GLY A 103 -5.49 -3.98 -3.58
N GLY A 104 -6.72 -3.51 -3.36
CA GLY A 104 -7.04 -2.41 -2.44
C GLY A 104 -6.31 -1.11 -2.75
N LEU A 105 -5.85 -0.42 -1.71
CA LEU A 105 -5.13 0.86 -1.84
C LEU A 105 -3.69 0.71 -2.37
N ALA A 106 -3.18 -0.52 -2.55
CA ALA A 106 -1.91 -0.76 -3.25
C ALA A 106 -1.97 -0.33 -4.73
N ASN A 107 -3.17 -0.05 -5.26
CA ASN A 107 -3.36 0.54 -6.58
C ASN A 107 -2.97 2.03 -6.65
N VAL A 108 -3.00 2.76 -5.52
CA VAL A 108 -2.88 4.23 -5.51
C VAL A 108 -1.77 4.77 -4.60
N TRP A 109 -1.12 3.93 -3.82
CA TRP A 109 -0.08 4.30 -2.87
C TRP A 109 1.25 4.75 -3.51
N GLY A 110 2.21 5.16 -2.66
CA GLY A 110 3.53 5.69 -3.05
C GLY A 110 4.71 4.72 -2.87
N ALA A 111 4.44 3.45 -2.55
CA ALA A 111 5.43 2.39 -2.35
C ALA A 111 6.41 2.54 -1.18
N ALA A 112 6.31 3.61 -0.38
CA ALA A 112 7.14 3.82 0.79
C ALA A 112 6.90 2.74 1.85
N CYS A 113 7.97 2.07 2.28
CA CYS A 113 7.92 0.95 3.21
C CYS A 113 8.90 1.16 4.35
N TYR A 114 8.38 1.44 5.55
CA TYR A 114 9.19 1.62 6.75
C TYR A 114 8.68 0.69 7.85
N PRO A 115 9.58 0.10 8.66
CA PRO A 115 9.17 -0.45 9.94
C PRO A 115 8.72 0.68 10.86
N PHE A 116 8.01 0.32 11.93
CA PHE A 116 7.78 1.25 13.03
C PHE A 116 9.09 1.57 13.74
N ARG A 117 9.16 2.76 14.33
CA ARG A 117 10.30 3.18 15.14
C ARG A 117 10.21 2.50 16.50
N SER A 118 11.34 2.33 17.18
CA SER A 118 11.36 1.72 18.53
C SER A 118 10.44 2.44 19.53
N VAL A 119 10.23 3.75 19.37
CA VAL A 119 9.30 4.54 20.20
C VAL A 119 7.83 4.19 19.97
N ASP A 120 7.45 3.77 18.77
CA ASP A 120 6.06 3.51 18.40
C ASP A 120 5.55 2.22 19.12
N TYR A 121 6.45 1.35 19.59
CA TYR A 121 6.12 0.12 20.33
C TYR A 121 5.84 0.31 21.83
N ARG A 122 6.07 1.50 22.40
CA ARG A 122 6.04 1.68 23.87
C ARG A 122 4.72 1.28 24.53
N GLU A 123 3.61 1.41 23.81
CA GLU A 123 2.26 1.07 24.30
C GLU A 123 1.73 -0.24 23.72
N TRP A 124 2.55 -0.97 22.95
CA TRP A 124 2.13 -2.16 22.23
C TRP A 124 2.44 -3.43 23.04
N PRO A 125 1.64 -4.50 22.89
CA PRO A 125 1.88 -5.77 23.56
C PRO A 125 3.02 -6.59 22.93
N VAL A 126 3.72 -6.03 21.94
CA VAL A 126 4.84 -6.64 21.21
C VAL A 126 5.95 -5.60 21.03
N GLY A 127 7.20 -6.05 20.99
CA GLY A 127 8.35 -5.20 20.77
C GLY A 127 8.87 -5.24 19.32
N GLU A 128 9.85 -4.38 19.04
CA GLU A 128 10.55 -4.35 17.75
C GLU A 128 11.19 -5.71 17.40
N GLY A 129 11.78 -6.38 18.41
CA GLY A 129 12.40 -7.69 18.25
C GLY A 129 11.42 -8.77 17.80
N ASP A 130 10.18 -8.75 18.31
CA ASP A 130 9.11 -9.68 17.94
C ASP A 130 8.65 -9.45 16.48
N MET A 131 8.72 -8.20 16.02
CA MET A 131 8.30 -7.80 14.67
C MET A 131 9.40 -7.95 13.61
N ALA A 132 10.67 -7.98 14.01
CA ALA A 132 11.81 -8.03 13.09
C ALA A 132 11.76 -9.18 12.06
N PRO A 133 11.42 -10.43 12.42
CA PRO A 133 11.27 -11.52 11.43
C PRO A 133 10.17 -11.24 10.40
N TRP A 134 9.09 -10.60 10.84
CA TRP A 134 7.93 -10.29 9.99
C TRP A 134 8.21 -9.12 9.05
N TYR A 135 8.97 -8.12 9.49
CA TYR A 135 9.47 -7.08 8.57
C TYR A 135 10.38 -7.65 7.49
N ARG A 136 11.27 -8.59 7.85
CA ARG A 136 12.12 -9.27 6.86
C ARG A 136 11.28 -10.01 5.83
N ARG A 137 10.30 -10.78 6.28
CA ARG A 137 9.39 -11.54 5.39
C ARG A 137 8.59 -10.62 4.47
N ALA A 138 8.02 -9.54 5.00
CA ALA A 138 7.29 -8.55 4.21
C ALA A 138 8.21 -7.83 3.21
N GLY A 139 9.43 -7.46 3.63
CA GLY A 139 10.44 -6.84 2.78
C GLY A 139 10.80 -7.68 1.57
N VAL A 140 10.99 -8.99 1.77
CA VAL A 140 11.24 -9.95 0.68
C VAL A 140 10.02 -10.08 -0.24
N MET A 141 8.83 -10.30 0.32
CA MET A 141 7.58 -10.44 -0.45
C MET A 141 7.31 -9.22 -1.34
N MET A 142 7.66 -8.03 -0.85
CA MET A 142 7.41 -6.77 -1.53
C MET A 142 8.58 -6.29 -2.41
N GLY A 143 9.75 -6.92 -2.29
CA GLY A 143 10.96 -6.45 -2.95
C GLY A 143 11.36 -5.05 -2.49
N VAL A 144 11.33 -4.79 -1.18
CA VAL A 144 11.65 -3.48 -0.62
C VAL A 144 13.12 -3.15 -0.85
N ASN A 145 13.34 -2.03 -1.54
CA ASN A 145 14.66 -1.47 -1.74
C ASN A 145 15.01 -0.52 -0.61
N ALA A 146 16.16 -0.72 0.02
CA ALA A 146 16.61 0.08 1.14
C ALA A 146 18.14 0.16 1.20
N GLU A 147 18.65 1.32 1.60
CA GLU A 147 20.07 1.58 1.86
C GLU A 147 20.30 1.73 3.37
N ALA A 148 21.48 1.35 3.83
CA ALA A 148 21.94 1.67 5.18
C ALA A 148 22.44 3.13 5.21
N ASP A 149 21.54 4.05 5.54
CA ASP A 149 21.80 5.49 5.61
C ASP A 149 21.36 6.12 6.95
N GLY A 150 21.33 7.45 7.02
CA GLY A 150 20.96 8.17 8.24
C GLY A 150 19.55 7.88 8.75
N LEU A 151 18.63 7.34 7.93
CA LEU A 151 17.31 6.90 8.40
C LEU A 151 17.38 5.61 9.20
N ALA A 152 18.44 4.80 9.06
CA ALA A 152 18.58 3.53 9.78
C ALA A 152 18.53 3.69 11.31
N ALA A 153 18.91 4.86 11.83
CA ALA A 153 18.84 5.17 13.25
C ALA A 153 17.41 5.28 13.79
N ALA A 154 16.47 5.77 12.97
CA ALA A 154 15.06 5.90 13.36
C ALA A 154 14.22 4.72 12.87
N TYR A 155 14.53 4.23 11.68
CA TYR A 155 13.85 3.12 11.01
C TYR A 155 14.89 2.03 10.77
N PRO A 156 15.06 1.03 11.65
CA PRO A 156 16.05 -0.02 11.45
C PRO A 156 15.85 -0.78 10.13
N LEU A 157 16.90 -1.41 9.62
CA LEU A 157 16.79 -2.33 8.49
C LEU A 157 16.55 -3.74 9.01
N HIS A 158 15.59 -4.44 8.44
CA HIS A 158 15.28 -5.83 8.79
C HIS A 158 15.56 -6.75 7.59
N GLY A 159 16.80 -6.78 7.12
CA GLY A 159 17.23 -7.52 5.93
C GLY A 159 18.54 -6.98 5.36
N GLU A 160 19.06 -7.63 4.34
CA GLU A 160 20.23 -7.14 3.61
C GLU A 160 19.88 -5.85 2.85
N PRO A 161 20.69 -4.78 2.96
CA PRO A 161 20.52 -3.59 2.13
C PRO A 161 20.63 -3.96 0.65
N THR A 162 19.85 -3.30 -0.21
CA THR A 162 20.06 -3.41 -1.65
C THR A 162 21.21 -2.52 -2.10
N CYS A 163 21.87 -2.93 -3.18
CA CYS A 163 23.00 -2.18 -3.74
C CYS A 163 22.56 -0.74 -4.09
N PRO A 164 23.24 0.31 -3.60
CA PRO A 164 22.84 1.70 -3.81
C PRO A 164 22.62 2.05 -5.29
N THR A 165 23.51 1.67 -6.18
CA THR A 165 23.40 1.99 -7.62
C THR A 165 22.21 1.33 -8.32
N SER A 166 21.65 0.28 -7.71
CA SER A 166 20.47 -0.41 -8.22
C SER A 166 19.16 0.18 -7.70
N LEU A 167 19.15 1.12 -6.73
CA LEU A 167 17.86 1.57 -6.20
C LEU A 167 17.16 2.51 -7.18
N PRO A 168 15.83 2.41 -7.34
CA PRO A 168 15.04 3.39 -8.10
C PRO A 168 15.21 4.84 -7.63
N ALA A 169 15.69 5.05 -6.40
CA ALA A 169 15.90 6.36 -5.79
C ALA A 169 17.27 7.00 -6.07
N HIS A 170 18.20 6.28 -6.72
CA HIS A 170 19.47 6.86 -7.18
C HIS A 170 19.30 7.37 -8.61
N ASP A 171 19.39 8.68 -8.76
CA ASP A 171 19.34 9.37 -10.04
C ASP A 171 20.40 10.47 -10.02
N GLU A 172 21.58 10.16 -10.60
CA GLU A 172 22.74 11.04 -10.57
C GLU A 172 22.39 12.43 -11.13
N GLY A 173 22.78 13.48 -10.39
CA GLY A 173 22.46 14.85 -10.78
C GLY A 173 21.02 15.29 -10.48
N SER A 174 20.20 14.46 -9.83
CA SER A 174 18.86 14.87 -9.40
C SER A 174 18.89 15.84 -8.20
N ALA A 175 17.77 16.54 -8.01
CA ALA A 175 17.54 17.40 -6.84
C ALA A 175 17.65 16.65 -5.51
N VAL A 176 17.34 15.35 -5.50
CA VAL A 176 17.45 14.51 -4.31
C VAL A 176 18.92 14.26 -3.98
N GLU A 177 19.76 13.93 -4.97
CA GLU A 177 21.22 13.79 -4.76
C GLU A 177 21.85 15.08 -4.22
N ALA A 178 21.51 16.22 -4.83
CA ALA A 178 22.01 17.51 -4.37
C ALA A 178 21.59 17.84 -2.94
N LEU A 179 20.35 17.49 -2.57
CA LEU A 179 19.85 17.67 -1.21
C LEU A 179 20.57 16.76 -0.22
N LEU A 180 20.76 15.48 -0.55
CA LEU A 180 21.46 14.53 0.30
C LEU A 180 22.93 14.92 0.48
N GLU A 181 23.59 15.40 -0.57
CA GLU A 181 24.95 15.89 -0.46
C GLU A 181 25.06 17.14 0.42
N ARG A 182 24.11 18.08 0.26
CA ARG A 182 24.01 19.21 1.19
C ARG A 182 23.73 18.77 2.62
N TRP A 183 22.91 17.75 2.81
CA TRP A 183 22.62 17.18 4.13
C TRP A 183 23.87 16.59 4.77
N ARG A 184 24.62 15.75 4.04
CA ARG A 184 25.87 15.12 4.53
C ARG A 184 26.85 16.15 5.06
N ARG A 185 27.01 17.28 4.37
CA ARG A 185 27.86 18.41 4.83
C ARG A 185 27.41 19.04 6.15
N HIS A 186 26.15 18.90 6.53
CA HIS A 186 25.57 19.46 7.77
C HIS A 186 25.04 18.36 8.71
N ALA A 187 25.44 17.10 8.52
CA ALA A 187 24.82 15.96 9.19
C ALA A 187 24.95 16.05 10.72
N ARG A 188 26.13 16.46 11.23
CA ARG A 188 26.38 16.58 12.67
C ARG A 188 25.48 17.62 13.35
N PRO A 189 25.48 18.92 12.97
CA PRO A 189 24.61 19.89 13.62
C PRO A 189 23.12 19.56 13.45
N LEU A 190 22.72 18.92 12.35
CA LEU A 190 21.33 18.45 12.17
C LEU A 190 20.98 17.29 13.11
N ALA A 191 21.89 16.32 13.28
CA ALA A 191 21.71 15.21 14.20
C ALA A 191 21.64 15.68 15.67
N GLU A 192 22.44 16.69 16.04
CA GLU A 192 22.37 17.36 17.36
C GLU A 192 21.00 18.04 17.61
N GLN A 193 20.24 18.35 16.55
CA GLN A 193 18.86 18.84 16.61
C GLN A 193 17.80 17.73 16.49
N GLY A 194 18.22 16.45 16.50
CA GLY A 194 17.32 15.30 16.38
C GLY A 194 16.78 15.06 14.96
N LEU A 195 17.43 15.63 13.94
CA LEU A 195 17.02 15.47 12.54
C LEU A 195 17.86 14.38 11.86
N ALA A 196 17.17 13.46 11.18
CA ALA A 196 17.77 12.42 10.36
C ALA A 196 17.31 12.53 8.90
N CYS A 197 18.17 12.14 7.97
CA CYS A 197 17.85 12.09 6.55
C CYS A 197 18.49 10.86 5.91
N GLY A 198 17.88 10.45 4.81
CA GLY A 198 18.28 9.33 4.00
C GLY A 198 17.29 9.17 2.86
N ARG A 199 17.49 8.11 2.08
CA ARG A 199 16.68 7.75 0.94
C ARG A 199 15.42 7.05 1.36
N SER A 200 14.39 7.29 0.57
CA SER A 200 13.15 6.55 0.71
C SER A 200 13.38 5.06 0.47
N ARG A 201 12.78 4.25 1.34
CA ARG A 201 12.71 2.80 1.17
C ARG A 201 11.47 2.44 0.38
N LEU A 202 11.64 1.76 -0.74
CA LEU A 202 10.59 1.67 -1.76
C LEU A 202 10.37 0.23 -2.21
N ALA A 203 9.12 -0.23 -2.17
CA ALA A 203 8.68 -1.46 -2.84
C ALA A 203 8.48 -1.18 -4.34
N VAL A 204 9.59 -0.93 -5.03
CA VAL A 204 9.62 -0.60 -6.46
C VAL A 204 10.70 -1.45 -7.12
N VAL A 205 10.37 -2.14 -8.20
CA VAL A 205 11.35 -2.96 -8.94
C VAL A 205 12.53 -2.08 -9.39
N PRO A 206 13.78 -2.43 -9.01
CA PRO A 206 14.99 -1.74 -9.44
C PRO A 206 15.07 -1.55 -10.95
N PRO A 207 15.69 -0.47 -11.44
CA PRO A 207 16.17 -0.38 -12.82
C PRO A 207 16.95 -1.65 -13.22
N ASP A 208 16.80 -2.08 -14.47
CA ASP A 208 17.51 -3.21 -15.08
C ASP A 208 17.29 -4.61 -14.44
N ALA A 209 16.41 -4.74 -13.44
CA ALA A 209 16.15 -6.02 -12.78
C ALA A 209 15.14 -6.93 -13.51
N SER A 210 14.23 -6.36 -14.32
CA SER A 210 13.23 -7.11 -15.10
C SER A 210 12.55 -6.21 -16.14
N ASP A 211 11.65 -6.79 -16.93
CA ASP A 211 10.74 -6.07 -17.83
C ASP A 211 9.81 -5.06 -17.11
N ARG A 212 9.51 -5.31 -15.84
CA ARG A 212 8.75 -4.41 -14.95
C ARG A 212 9.62 -3.40 -14.21
N ALA A 213 10.90 -3.27 -14.55
CA ALA A 213 11.81 -2.35 -13.87
C ALA A 213 11.33 -0.89 -13.91
N CYS A 214 11.71 -0.13 -12.88
CA CYS A 214 11.49 1.32 -12.86
C CYS A 214 12.34 2.01 -13.94
N ILE A 215 11.67 2.69 -14.87
CA ILE A 215 12.33 3.48 -15.94
C ILE A 215 12.52 4.97 -15.56
N ARG A 216 12.34 5.31 -14.28
CA ARG A 216 12.53 6.68 -13.73
C ARG A 216 11.73 7.77 -14.46
N CYS A 217 10.55 7.46 -14.99
CA CYS A 217 9.74 8.39 -15.79
C CYS A 217 8.99 9.47 -14.99
N GLY A 218 9.05 9.43 -13.65
CA GLY A 218 8.34 10.40 -12.78
C GLY A 218 6.81 10.28 -12.77
N ALA A 219 6.23 9.27 -13.43
CA ALA A 219 4.78 9.10 -13.58
C ALA A 219 4.09 8.42 -12.38
N CYS A 220 4.78 8.18 -11.27
CA CYS A 220 4.28 7.45 -10.10
C CYS A 220 2.94 7.99 -9.54
N HIS A 221 2.68 9.29 -9.71
CA HIS A 221 1.44 9.94 -9.28
C HIS A 221 0.25 9.72 -10.24
N ARG A 222 0.50 9.26 -11.47
CA ARG A 222 -0.50 9.00 -12.52
C ARG A 222 -0.68 7.51 -12.85
N GLY A 223 0.07 6.63 -12.19
CA GLY A 223 0.13 5.20 -12.50
C GLY A 223 1.47 4.82 -13.12
N CYS A 224 2.07 3.73 -12.64
CA CYS A 224 3.38 3.28 -13.11
C CYS A 224 3.25 2.59 -14.48
N PRO A 225 3.86 3.10 -15.56
CA PRO A 225 3.70 2.53 -16.90
C PRO A 225 4.22 1.09 -17.03
N THR A 226 5.23 0.71 -16.25
CA THR A 226 5.85 -0.63 -16.29
C THR A 226 5.32 -1.55 -15.20
N GLY A 227 4.46 -1.06 -14.30
CA GLY A 227 4.03 -1.82 -13.13
C GLY A 227 5.14 -2.07 -12.11
N ALA A 228 6.19 -1.23 -12.09
CA ALA A 228 7.32 -1.36 -11.16
C ALA A 228 6.95 -1.17 -9.69
N ILE A 229 5.92 -0.37 -9.39
CA ILE A 229 5.44 -0.17 -8.02
C ILE A 229 4.72 -1.44 -7.58
N TRP A 230 5.14 -2.00 -6.43
CA TRP A 230 4.50 -3.19 -5.90
C TRP A 230 2.99 -2.98 -5.70
N ASN A 231 2.24 -4.00 -6.08
CA ASN A 231 0.79 -4.08 -5.94
C ASN A 231 0.47 -5.50 -5.48
N ALA A 232 -0.64 -5.70 -4.78
CA ALA A 232 -1.01 -7.02 -4.26
C ALA A 232 -1.68 -7.92 -5.33
N ALA A 233 -2.19 -7.37 -6.43
CA ALA A 233 -2.90 -8.14 -7.47
C ALA A 233 -2.04 -9.22 -8.16
N PRO A 234 -0.76 -8.98 -8.52
CA PRO A 234 0.10 -10.04 -9.06
C PRO A 234 0.29 -11.23 -8.11
N GLN A 235 0.42 -10.98 -6.80
CA GLN A 235 0.53 -12.04 -5.79
C GLN A 235 -0.78 -12.80 -5.63
N LEU A 236 -1.92 -12.13 -5.77
CA LEU A 236 -3.23 -12.78 -5.83
C LEU A 236 -3.33 -13.73 -7.04
N THR A 237 -2.80 -13.33 -8.20
CA THR A 237 -2.70 -14.22 -9.37
C THR A 237 -1.81 -15.43 -9.09
N ALA A 238 -0.67 -15.23 -8.41
CA ALA A 238 0.22 -16.33 -8.03
C ALA A 238 -0.46 -17.32 -7.06
N LEU A 239 -1.25 -16.81 -6.11
CA LEU A 239 -2.04 -17.62 -5.18
C LEU A 239 -3.04 -18.55 -5.88
N ALA A 240 -3.53 -18.18 -7.07
CA ALA A 240 -4.45 -19.03 -7.85
C ALA A 240 -3.83 -20.37 -8.28
N ALA A 241 -2.50 -20.50 -8.24
CA ALA A 241 -1.80 -21.75 -8.51
C ALA A 241 -1.76 -22.71 -7.31
N HIS A 242 -2.13 -22.27 -6.10
CA HIS A 242 -2.13 -23.12 -4.92
C HIS A 242 -3.41 -23.94 -4.81
N ASP A 243 -3.26 -25.24 -4.58
CA ASP A 243 -4.39 -26.14 -4.31
C ASP A 243 -5.16 -25.67 -3.06
N GLY A 244 -6.47 -25.55 -3.19
CA GLY A 244 -7.34 -25.10 -2.10
C GLY A 244 -7.44 -23.59 -1.93
N PHE A 245 -6.77 -22.78 -2.77
CA PHE A 245 -7.02 -21.34 -2.83
C PHE A 245 -8.25 -21.01 -3.70
N ARG A 246 -9.10 -20.10 -3.23
CA ARG A 246 -10.29 -19.62 -3.93
C ARG A 246 -10.43 -18.11 -3.78
N HIS A 247 -10.30 -17.37 -4.87
CA HIS A 247 -10.63 -15.94 -4.90
C HIS A 247 -12.12 -15.74 -5.20
N ARG A 248 -12.80 -14.94 -4.39
CA ARG A 248 -14.22 -14.59 -4.51
C ARG A 248 -14.40 -13.08 -4.68
N PRO A 249 -14.21 -12.55 -5.90
CA PRO A 249 -14.44 -11.13 -6.16
C PRO A 249 -15.93 -10.78 -6.13
N GLY A 250 -16.23 -9.54 -5.72
CA GLY A 250 -17.61 -9.03 -5.59
C GLY A 250 -18.29 -9.41 -4.26
N ALA A 251 -17.60 -10.11 -3.38
CA ALA A 251 -18.07 -10.50 -2.06
C ALA A 251 -17.94 -9.35 -1.05
N PHE A 252 -19.06 -8.69 -0.73
CA PHE A 252 -19.09 -7.68 0.33
C PHE A 252 -19.45 -8.32 1.68
N VAL A 253 -18.44 -8.65 2.49
CA VAL A 253 -18.65 -9.24 3.82
C VAL A 253 -19.25 -8.21 4.78
N ARG A 254 -20.39 -8.57 5.38
CA ARG A 254 -21.09 -7.73 6.36
C ARG A 254 -20.71 -8.07 7.79
N ARG A 255 -20.80 -9.35 8.14
CA ARG A 255 -20.52 -9.86 9.49
C ARG A 255 -20.03 -11.30 9.45
N VAL A 256 -19.28 -11.68 10.46
CA VAL A 256 -18.98 -13.06 10.82
C VAL A 256 -20.11 -13.54 11.73
N ILE A 257 -20.61 -14.74 11.48
CA ILE A 257 -21.64 -15.40 12.28
C ILE A 257 -20.93 -16.53 13.04
N PRO A 258 -20.79 -16.40 14.37
CA PRO A 258 -20.21 -17.45 15.19
C PRO A 258 -21.19 -18.61 15.37
N GLY A 259 -20.64 -19.81 15.49
CA GLY A 259 -21.31 -21.08 15.78
C GLY A 259 -20.25 -22.12 16.12
N ASP A 260 -20.55 -23.41 15.99
CA ASP A 260 -19.54 -24.48 16.08
C ASP A 260 -18.44 -24.29 15.01
N ASP A 261 -18.85 -23.78 13.84
CA ASP A 261 -17.98 -23.25 12.79
C ASP A 261 -18.33 -21.79 12.46
N LEU A 262 -17.39 -21.05 11.87
CA LEU A 262 -17.61 -19.67 11.45
C LEU A 262 -18.25 -19.60 10.06
N HIS A 263 -19.23 -18.72 9.91
CA HIS A 263 -19.84 -18.38 8.63
C HIS A 263 -19.72 -16.89 8.33
N LEU A 264 -19.72 -16.51 7.07
CA LEU A 264 -19.71 -15.12 6.62
C LEU A 264 -21.07 -14.77 6.01
N ALA A 265 -21.69 -13.69 6.48
CA ALA A 265 -22.81 -13.06 5.79
C ALA A 265 -22.26 -12.15 4.69
N VAL A 266 -22.51 -12.51 3.43
CA VAL A 266 -21.92 -11.88 2.25
C VAL A 266 -23.00 -11.31 1.34
N GLY A 267 -22.85 -10.02 0.98
CA GLY A 267 -23.66 -9.39 -0.05
C GLY A 267 -22.98 -9.48 -1.41
N TRP A 268 -23.76 -9.75 -2.45
CA TRP A 268 -23.32 -9.84 -3.83
C TRP A 268 -24.03 -8.79 -4.70
N PRO A 269 -23.40 -8.27 -5.76
CA PRO A 269 -24.07 -7.34 -6.68
C PRO A 269 -25.31 -7.97 -7.32
N GLY A 270 -26.48 -7.38 -7.11
CA GLY A 270 -27.75 -7.82 -7.72
C GLY A 270 -28.30 -9.14 -7.19
N ALA A 271 -27.76 -9.67 -6.09
CA ALA A 271 -28.19 -10.94 -5.50
C ALA A 271 -28.47 -10.79 -3.99
N PRO A 272 -29.30 -11.69 -3.42
CA PRO A 272 -29.56 -11.70 -1.98
C PRO A 272 -28.30 -12.00 -1.17
N GLU A 273 -28.34 -11.66 0.13
CA GLU A 273 -27.29 -12.04 1.08
C GLU A 273 -27.19 -13.57 1.17
N GLU A 274 -25.95 -14.07 1.16
CA GLU A 274 -25.62 -15.50 1.27
C GLU A 274 -24.79 -15.76 2.53
N LEU A 275 -24.95 -16.95 3.12
CA LEU A 275 -24.05 -17.48 4.13
C LEU A 275 -22.97 -18.34 3.49
N LEU A 276 -21.72 -17.88 3.56
CA LEU A 276 -20.55 -18.62 3.09
C LEU A 276 -19.84 -19.30 4.27
N GLY A 277 -19.50 -20.58 4.13
CA GLY A 277 -18.81 -21.38 5.14
C GLY A 277 -19.06 -22.88 4.97
N PRO A 278 -18.76 -23.70 5.98
CA PRO A 278 -18.11 -23.33 7.25
C PRO A 278 -16.62 -22.98 7.08
N TYR A 279 -16.09 -22.22 8.04
CA TYR A 279 -14.67 -21.88 8.18
C TYR A 279 -14.18 -22.14 9.60
N ASP A 280 -12.96 -22.68 9.72
CA ASP A 280 -12.30 -22.87 11.01
C ASP A 280 -11.79 -21.54 11.59
N SER A 281 -11.49 -20.56 10.72
CA SER A 281 -10.96 -19.25 11.11
C SER A 281 -11.27 -18.19 10.05
N VAL A 282 -11.36 -16.92 10.50
CA VAL A 282 -11.59 -15.75 9.64
C VAL A 282 -10.56 -14.67 9.96
N PHE A 283 -9.82 -14.22 8.95
CA PHE A 283 -8.92 -13.06 9.04
C PHE A 283 -9.58 -11.83 8.40
N LEU A 284 -9.80 -10.78 9.21
CA LEU A 284 -10.37 -9.51 8.73
C LEU A 284 -9.27 -8.56 8.24
N ALA A 285 -8.99 -8.59 6.94
CA ALA A 285 -7.97 -7.78 6.26
C ALA A 285 -8.58 -6.72 5.31
N ALA A 286 -9.77 -6.20 5.64
CA ALA A 286 -10.55 -5.30 4.77
C ALA A 286 -10.15 -3.81 4.89
N GLY A 287 -9.00 -3.54 5.51
CA GLY A 287 -8.59 -2.21 5.98
C GLY A 287 -9.23 -1.84 7.32
N ALA A 288 -8.63 -0.89 8.04
CA ALA A 288 -8.98 -0.59 9.43
C ALA A 288 -10.48 -0.34 9.66
N LEU A 289 -11.09 0.54 8.85
CA LEU A 289 -12.51 0.88 9.00
C LEU A 289 -13.45 -0.29 8.71
N SER A 290 -13.23 -1.01 7.62
CA SER A 290 -14.13 -2.09 7.21
C SER A 290 -13.96 -3.32 8.10
N SER A 291 -12.73 -3.66 8.50
CA SER A 291 -12.49 -4.72 9.48
C SER A 291 -13.16 -4.40 10.81
N PHE A 292 -13.04 -3.16 11.30
CA PHE A 292 -13.76 -2.72 12.50
C PHE A 292 -15.28 -2.82 12.33
N ARG A 293 -15.83 -2.32 11.21
CA ARG A 293 -17.26 -2.41 10.90
C ARG A 293 -17.75 -3.86 10.94
N ILE A 294 -17.04 -4.77 10.28
CA ILE A 294 -17.40 -6.20 10.23
C ILE A 294 -17.35 -6.79 11.63
N ALA A 295 -16.27 -6.58 12.38
CA ALA A 295 -16.13 -7.09 13.74
C ALA A 295 -17.24 -6.56 14.66
N ALA A 296 -17.52 -5.26 14.61
CA ALA A 296 -18.56 -4.62 15.39
C ALA A 296 -19.97 -5.19 15.08
N GLN A 297 -20.27 -5.36 13.78
CA GLN A 297 -21.53 -5.97 13.35
C GLN A 297 -21.64 -7.45 13.73
N SER A 298 -20.51 -8.16 13.82
CA SER A 298 -20.46 -9.58 14.20
C SER A 298 -20.79 -9.80 15.68
N VAL A 299 -20.35 -8.91 16.56
CA VAL A 299 -20.63 -8.97 18.00
C VAL A 299 -21.89 -8.20 18.41
N GLY A 300 -22.62 -7.63 17.44
CA GLY A 300 -23.84 -6.86 17.69
C GLY A 300 -23.62 -5.56 18.45
N THR A 301 -22.38 -5.03 18.49
CA THR A 301 -22.13 -3.79 19.22
C THR A 301 -22.76 -2.60 18.50
N ARG A 302 -23.34 -1.71 19.29
CA ARG A 302 -23.83 -0.40 18.84
C ARG A 302 -22.87 0.72 19.19
N THR A 303 -21.61 0.40 19.54
CA THR A 303 -20.59 1.40 19.88
C THR A 303 -20.59 2.51 18.83
N THR A 304 -20.98 3.71 19.24
CA THR A 304 -21.02 4.90 18.37
C THR A 304 -19.69 5.63 18.33
N ASN A 305 -18.78 5.32 19.26
CA ASN A 305 -17.49 5.99 19.42
C ASN A 305 -16.35 4.97 19.53
N ALA A 306 -15.49 4.93 18.53
CA ALA A 306 -14.22 4.19 18.56
C ALA A 306 -13.09 5.11 18.08
N GLN A 307 -11.92 5.00 18.70
CA GLN A 307 -10.75 5.78 18.29
C GLN A 307 -10.05 5.09 17.12
N LEU A 308 -9.79 5.85 16.06
CA LEU A 308 -8.87 5.44 15.00
C LEU A 308 -7.53 6.09 15.29
N LEU A 309 -6.54 5.27 15.66
CA LEU A 309 -5.17 5.73 15.81
C LEU A 309 -4.52 5.84 14.43
N ASP A 310 -3.79 6.92 14.20
CA ASP A 310 -3.05 7.15 12.97
C ASP A 310 -1.68 7.78 13.28
N ASN A 311 -0.69 7.47 12.45
CA ASN A 311 0.61 8.10 12.52
C ASN A 311 0.59 9.34 11.65
N HIS A 312 0.60 10.51 12.28
CA HIS A 312 0.53 11.79 11.56
C HIS A 312 1.71 11.94 10.59
N MET A 313 1.40 11.98 9.29
CA MET A 313 2.37 12.26 8.24
C MET A 313 2.22 13.71 7.79
N PHE A 314 3.31 14.46 7.85
CA PHE A 314 3.34 15.84 7.37
C PHE A 314 4.11 15.93 6.06
N LEU A 315 3.52 16.63 5.09
CA LEU A 315 4.20 16.98 3.85
C LEU A 315 4.73 18.40 3.96
N VAL A 316 6.05 18.55 4.02
CA VAL A 316 6.71 19.86 4.02
C VAL A 316 7.21 20.17 2.61
N PRO A 317 6.60 21.14 1.89
CA PRO A 317 7.08 21.51 0.58
C PRO A 317 8.45 22.19 0.71
N MET A 318 9.46 21.62 0.07
CA MET A 318 10.81 22.19 0.03
C MET A 318 11.10 22.76 -1.36
N ARG A 319 11.64 23.98 -1.39
CA ARG A 319 12.13 24.62 -2.62
C ARG A 319 13.64 24.74 -2.54
N LEU A 320 14.33 24.13 -3.50
CA LEU A 320 15.75 24.42 -3.71
C LEU A 320 15.88 25.81 -4.34
N THR A 321 16.62 26.69 -3.70
CA THR A 321 16.88 28.06 -4.18
C THR A 321 18.12 28.16 -5.07
N THR A 322 18.92 27.09 -5.15
CA THR A 322 20.13 27.01 -5.96
C THR A 322 19.94 25.93 -7.03
N PRO A 323 20.30 26.19 -8.30
CA PRO A 323 20.26 25.17 -9.35
C PRO A 323 21.12 23.96 -8.99
N VAL A 324 20.68 22.77 -9.41
CA VAL A 324 21.46 21.54 -9.31
C VAL A 324 22.46 21.54 -10.48
N GLY A 325 23.76 21.40 -10.20
CA GLY A 325 24.80 21.30 -11.23
C GLY A 325 25.45 22.62 -11.68
N ALA A 326 25.45 23.65 -10.84
CA ALA A 326 26.31 24.84 -11.00
C ALA A 326 27.64 24.67 -10.26
#